data_AF-A0A497J4D4-F1
#
_entry.id   AF-A0A497J4D4-F1
#
_cell.length_a   1.000
_cell.length_b   1.000
_cell.length_c   1.000
_cell.angle_alpha   90.00
_cell.angle_beta   90.00
_cell.angle_gamma   90.00
#
_symmetry.space_group_name_H-M   'P 1'
#
loop_
_entity.id
_entity.type
_entity.pdbx_description
1 polymer ?
#
loop_
_entity_poly.entity_id
_entity_poly.type
_entity_poly.pdbx_seq_one_letter_code
_entity_poly.pdbx_strand_id
1 'polypeptide(L)'
;MKTLKLDLDGKNGLDVFLERAWIMKYMGLKVVAVRCSHTTNGYHLELDLDNEIDDIKAVFMQLALGSDYRREVCNLLRIERGCKDWNILFKRKFKINKLGQRVKVSEEKYDPELSQKILDILQLGE
;
A
#
# COMPACT_ATOMS: atom_id res chain seq x y z
N MET A 1 3.13 -13.95 -3.51
CA MET A 1 2.08 -12.95 -3.22
C MET A 1 1.44 -12.36 -4.47
N LYS A 2 0.11 -12.21 -4.48
CA LYS A 2 -0.67 -11.64 -5.60
C LYS A 2 -1.16 -10.20 -5.40
N THR A 3 -1.04 -9.65 -4.20
CA THR A 3 -1.51 -8.29 -3.89
C THR A 3 -0.37 -7.48 -3.27
N LEU A 4 0.03 -6.40 -3.92
CA LEU A 4 0.92 -5.39 -3.36
C LEU A 4 0.12 -4.39 -2.52
N LYS A 5 0.63 -4.05 -1.34
CA LYS A 5 -0.04 -3.15 -0.39
C LYS A 5 0.87 -1.99 -0.03
N LEU A 6 0.54 -0.79 -0.45
CA LEU A 6 1.33 0.41 -0.24
C LEU A 6 0.67 1.29 0.82
N ASP A 7 1.49 1.79 1.73
CA ASP A 7 1.12 2.81 2.72
C ASP A 7 1.72 4.14 2.27
N LEU A 8 0.92 4.92 1.54
CA LEU A 8 1.34 6.17 0.91
C LEU A 8 1.07 7.32 1.87
N ASP A 9 2.08 7.66 2.66
CA ASP A 9 1.98 8.69 3.70
C ASP A 9 2.04 10.11 3.13
N GLY A 10 1.27 11.01 3.74
CA GLY A 10 1.22 12.42 3.39
C GLY A 10 0.28 12.73 2.21
N LYS A 11 0.03 14.03 2.01
CA LYS A 11 -0.87 14.52 0.94
C LYS A 11 -0.35 14.20 -0.46
N ASN A 12 0.97 14.08 -0.63
CA ASN A 12 1.62 13.86 -1.91
C ASN A 12 1.97 12.38 -2.15
N GLY A 13 1.61 11.48 -1.23
CA GLY A 13 1.99 10.06 -1.34
C GLY A 13 1.47 9.41 -2.61
N LEU A 14 0.26 9.78 -3.05
CA LEU A 14 -0.32 9.30 -4.29
C LEU A 14 0.40 9.86 -5.53
N ASP A 15 0.80 11.13 -5.52
CA ASP A 15 1.54 11.73 -6.63
C ASP A 15 2.91 11.03 -6.82
N VAL A 16 3.63 10.78 -5.71
CA VAL A 16 4.89 10.03 -5.73
C VAL A 16 4.70 8.62 -6.29
N PHE A 17 3.60 7.95 -5.93
CA PHE A 17 3.26 6.65 -6.51
C PHE A 17 3.05 6.74 -8.03
N LEU A 18 2.24 7.69 -8.50
CA LEU A 18 1.93 7.86 -9.92
C LEU A 18 3.19 8.21 -10.75
N GLU A 19 4.06 9.08 -10.23
CA GLU A 19 5.34 9.42 -10.86
C GLU A 19 6.29 8.21 -11.00
N ARG A 20 6.14 7.20 -10.14
CA ARG A 20 7.01 6.00 -10.10
C ARG A 20 6.33 4.76 -10.64
N ALA A 21 5.05 4.83 -11.00
CA ALA A 21 4.25 3.69 -11.44
C ALA A 21 4.85 2.98 -12.67
N TRP A 22 5.58 3.71 -13.51
CA TRP A 22 6.30 3.18 -14.66
C TRP A 22 7.29 2.05 -14.30
N ILE A 23 7.82 2.02 -13.07
CA ILE A 23 8.74 0.96 -12.60
C ILE A 23 8.07 -0.41 -12.69
N MET A 24 6.76 -0.49 -12.46
CA MET A 24 6.00 -1.76 -12.49
C MET A 24 6.11 -2.45 -13.86
N LYS A 25 6.06 -1.67 -14.94
CA LYS A 25 6.20 -2.16 -16.32
C LYS A 25 7.54 -2.87 -16.54
N TYR A 26 8.64 -2.26 -16.10
CA TYR A 26 9.97 -2.85 -16.24
C TYR A 26 10.21 -4.05 -15.31
N MET A 27 9.48 -4.11 -14.20
CA MET A 27 9.56 -5.21 -13.23
C MET A 27 8.61 -6.37 -13.56
N GLY A 28 7.86 -6.27 -14.67
CA GLY A 28 6.93 -7.29 -15.14
C GLY A 28 5.74 -7.48 -14.21
N LEU A 29 5.20 -6.38 -13.66
CA LEU A 29 4.02 -6.40 -12.81
C LEU A 29 2.85 -5.82 -13.58
N LYS A 30 1.83 -6.64 -13.83
CA LYS A 30 0.58 -6.19 -14.46
C LYS A 30 -0.52 -6.16 -13.42
N VAL A 31 -1.15 -4.98 -13.29
CA VAL A 31 -2.18 -4.72 -12.29
C VAL A 31 -3.56 -5.02 -12.89
N VAL A 32 -4.32 -5.88 -12.23
CA VAL A 32 -5.68 -6.29 -12.66
C VAL A 32 -6.79 -5.62 -11.85
N ALA A 33 -6.48 -5.20 -10.62
CA ALA A 33 -7.41 -4.44 -9.80
C ALA A 33 -6.68 -3.50 -8.84
N VAL A 34 -7.32 -2.39 -8.52
CA VAL A 34 -6.83 -1.40 -7.56
C VAL A 34 -7.89 -1.18 -6.48
N ARG A 35 -7.48 -1.13 -5.22
CA ARG A 35 -8.29 -0.64 -4.10
C ARG A 35 -7.55 0.49 -3.41
N CYS A 36 -8.07 1.70 -3.51
CA CYS A 36 -7.57 2.87 -2.82
C CYS A 36 -8.48 3.22 -1.63
N SER A 37 -7.88 3.46 -0.48
CA SER A 37 -8.58 3.93 0.73
C SER A 37 -7.89 5.15 1.30
N HIS A 38 -8.68 6.17 1.66
CA HIS A 38 -8.19 7.35 2.36
C HIS A 38 -7.93 7.01 3.83
N THR A 39 -6.79 7.42 4.36
CA THR A 39 -6.52 7.45 5.80
C THR A 39 -6.56 8.88 6.30
N THR A 40 -6.40 9.10 7.61
CA THR A 40 -6.26 10.46 8.16
C THR A 40 -5.05 11.21 7.59
N ASN A 41 -3.99 10.50 7.19
CA ASN A 41 -2.70 11.09 6.86
C ASN A 41 -2.22 10.83 5.42
N GLY A 42 -2.96 10.06 4.62
CA GLY A 42 -2.51 9.65 3.30
C GLY A 42 -3.45 8.63 2.68
N TYR A 43 -2.89 7.67 1.94
CA TYR A 43 -3.65 6.67 1.18
C TYR A 43 -3.09 5.28 1.43
N HIS A 44 -3.99 4.31 1.54
CA HIS A 44 -3.63 2.91 1.40
C HIS A 44 -4.03 2.44 0.02
N LEU A 45 -3.10 1.81 -0.67
CA LEU A 45 -3.29 1.31 -2.02
C LEU A 45 -3.03 -0.19 -2.05
N GLU A 46 -4.02 -0.97 -2.47
CA GLU A 46 -3.86 -2.40 -2.75
C GLU A 46 -3.92 -2.62 -4.26
N LEU A 47 -2.89 -3.23 -4.83
CA LEU A 47 -2.77 -3.56 -6.25
C LEU A 47 -2.80 -5.08 -6.38
N ASP A 48 -3.86 -5.61 -6.98
CA ASP A 48 -3.90 -7.03 -7.34
C ASP A 48 -3.18 -7.22 -8.68
N LEU A 49 -2.29 -8.21 -8.71
CA LEU A 49 -1.45 -8.53 -9.85
C LEU A 49 -1.99 -9.76 -10.60
N ASP A 50 -1.73 -9.83 -11.91
CA ASP A 50 -2.03 -11.03 -12.71
C ASP A 50 -1.07 -12.20 -12.41
N ASN A 51 0.13 -11.87 -11.91
CA ASN A 51 1.19 -12.79 -11.56
C ASN A 51 1.45 -12.84 -10.06
N GLU A 52 2.26 -13.82 -9.67
CA GLU A 52 2.73 -13.94 -8.30
C GLU A 52 4.20 -13.48 -8.20
N ILE A 53 4.49 -12.67 -7.18
CA ILE A 53 5.85 -12.24 -6.84
C ILE A 53 6.25 -12.76 -5.46
N ASP A 54 7.54 -12.99 -5.26
CA ASP A 54 8.08 -13.36 -3.95
C ASP A 54 8.02 -12.19 -2.96
N ASP A 55 8.15 -12.51 -1.67
CA ASP A 55 8.00 -11.55 -0.59
C ASP A 55 9.07 -10.46 -0.60
N ILE A 56 10.31 -10.78 -1.02
CA ILE A 56 11.41 -9.81 -1.08
C ILE A 56 11.20 -8.84 -2.24
N LYS A 57 10.85 -9.36 -3.42
CA LYS A 57 10.46 -8.53 -4.56
C LYS A 57 9.27 -7.63 -4.20
N ALA A 58 8.31 -8.14 -3.45
CA ALA A 58 7.18 -7.33 -3.01
C ALA A 58 7.59 -6.14 -2.12
N VAL A 59 8.43 -6.36 -1.10
CA VAL A 59 8.94 -5.28 -0.25
C VAL A 59 9.74 -4.25 -1.05
N PHE A 60 10.60 -4.74 -1.96
CA PHE A 60 11.34 -3.86 -2.85
C PHE A 60 10.42 -2.99 -3.70
N MET A 61 9.37 -3.58 -4.28
CA MET A 61 8.40 -2.86 -5.09
C MET A 61 7.57 -1.87 -4.28
N GLN A 62 7.13 -2.24 -3.07
CA GLN A 62 6.42 -1.34 -2.16
C GLN A 62 7.26 -0.09 -1.87
N LEU A 63 8.55 -0.27 -1.57
CA LEU A 63 9.48 0.83 -1.31
C LEU A 63 9.72 1.68 -2.57
N ALA A 64 9.99 1.05 -3.70
CA ALA A 64 10.25 1.73 -4.97
C ALA A 64 9.07 2.64 -5.37
N LEU A 65 7.84 2.16 -5.15
CA LEU A 65 6.59 2.83 -5.48
C LEU A 65 6.14 3.88 -4.44
N GLY A 66 6.96 4.15 -3.42
CA GLY A 66 6.73 5.27 -2.50
C GLY A 66 5.99 4.93 -1.20
N SER A 67 5.88 3.64 -0.85
CA SER A 67 5.36 3.23 0.47
C SER A 67 6.28 3.71 1.62
N ASP A 68 5.72 3.89 2.82
CA ASP A 68 6.49 4.28 4.01
C ASP A 68 7.68 3.32 4.24
N TYR A 69 8.89 3.86 4.18
CA TYR A 69 10.12 3.06 4.26
C TYR A 69 10.27 2.34 5.60
N ARG A 70 9.73 2.89 6.70
CA ARG A 70 9.84 2.28 8.03
C ARG A 70 8.98 1.03 8.08
N ARG A 71 7.77 1.09 7.50
CA ARG A 71 6.89 -0.06 7.29
C ARG A 71 7.60 -1.14 6.47
N GLU A 72 8.23 -0.78 5.36
CA GLU A 72 8.90 -1.76 4.49
C GLU A 72 10.10 -2.44 5.14
N VAL A 73 10.90 -1.70 5.93
CA VAL A 73 11.97 -2.29 6.75
C VAL A 73 11.39 -3.25 7.79
N CYS A 74 10.27 -2.89 8.45
CA CYS A 74 9.59 -3.80 9.37
C CYS A 74 9.03 -5.05 8.66
N ASN A 75 8.53 -4.92 7.44
CA ASN A 75 8.05 -6.03 6.63
C ASN A 75 9.18 -7.01 6.31
N LEU A 76 10.35 -6.50 5.88
CA LEU A 76 11.53 -7.32 5.64
C LEU A 76 11.93 -8.12 6.88
N LEU A 77 12.02 -7.45 8.04
CA LEU A 77 12.34 -8.09 9.33
C LEU A 77 11.33 -9.17 9.73
N ARG A 78 10.05 -9.03 9.36
CA ARG A 78 9.00 -10.03 9.60
C ARG A 78 9.15 -11.24 8.69
N ILE A 79 9.45 -11.02 7.41
CA ILE A 79 9.71 -12.09 6.43
C ILE A 79 10.90 -12.94 6.90
N GLU A 80 12.01 -12.30 7.29
CA GLU A 80 13.21 -13.00 7.80
C GLU A 80 12.92 -13.86 9.04
N ARG A 81 11.93 -13.48 9.84
CA ARG A 81 11.48 -14.22 11.03
C ARG A 81 10.41 -15.27 10.75
N GLY A 82 10.03 -15.46 9.49
CA GLY A 82 9.00 -16.41 9.08
C GLY A 82 7.58 -16.02 9.52
N CYS A 83 7.30 -14.72 9.71
CA CYS A 83 5.95 -14.26 10.04
C CYS A 83 5.02 -14.43 8.82
N LYS A 84 3.97 -15.26 8.96
CA LYS A 84 3.00 -15.51 7.89
C LYS A 84 2.24 -14.24 7.47
N ASP A 85 1.82 -13.43 8.44
CA ASP A 85 1.05 -12.21 8.21
C ASP A 85 1.94 -10.97 8.26
N TRP A 86 2.94 -10.89 7.39
CA TRP A 86 3.89 -9.77 7.41
C TRP A 86 3.30 -8.48 6.78
N ASN A 87 2.57 -8.61 5.67
CA ASN A 87 2.09 -7.49 4.84
C ASN A 87 0.74 -6.91 5.31
N ILE A 88 0.74 -6.24 6.47
CA ILE A 88 -0.45 -5.67 7.11
C ILE A 88 -0.56 -4.17 6.77
N LEU A 89 -1.78 -3.72 6.46
CA LEU A 89 -2.19 -2.31 6.46
C LEU A 89 -3.21 -2.10 7.58
N PHE A 90 -3.04 -1.03 8.36
CA PHE A 90 -3.86 -0.78 9.53
C PHE A 90 -5.15 -0.03 9.18
N LYS A 91 -6.26 -0.78 9.08
CA LYS A 91 -7.59 -0.23 8.78
C LYS A 91 -8.13 0.74 9.81
N ARG A 92 -7.76 0.56 11.07
CA ARG A 92 -8.25 1.35 12.20
C ARG A 92 -7.13 1.55 13.21
N LYS A 93 -7.04 2.77 13.73
CA LYS A 93 -6.11 3.12 14.82
C LYS A 93 -6.90 3.62 16.02
N PHE A 94 -6.52 3.12 17.19
CA PHE A 94 -7.10 3.52 18.47
C PHE A 94 -5.99 4.09 19.37
N LYS A 95 -6.32 5.08 20.19
CA LYS A 95 -5.48 5.58 21.27
C LYS A 95 -6.23 5.50 22.60
N ILE A 96 -5.49 5.35 23.68
CA ILE A 96 -6.03 5.47 25.04
C ILE A 96 -5.91 6.94 25.44
N ASN A 97 -7.02 7.59 25.79
CA ASN A 97 -6.99 8.98 26.26
C ASN A 97 -6.53 9.04 27.74
N LYS A 98 -6.36 10.26 28.28
CA LYS A 98 -5.94 10.47 29.68
C LYS A 98 -6.92 9.87 30.72
N LEU A 99 -8.14 9.53 30.30
CA LEU A 99 -9.20 8.94 31.12
C LEU A 99 -9.25 7.41 30.98
N GLY A 100 -8.27 6.79 30.28
CA GLY A 100 -8.22 5.33 30.08
C GLY A 100 -9.17 4.81 29.00
N GLN A 101 -9.88 5.67 28.27
CA GLN A 101 -10.86 5.27 27.27
C GLN A 101 -10.21 5.06 25.90
N ARG A 102 -10.66 4.04 25.17
CA ARG A 102 -10.25 3.79 23.77
C ARG A 102 -10.98 4.76 22.84
N VAL A 103 -10.23 5.61 22.14
CA VAL A 103 -10.73 6.56 21.15
C VAL A 103 -10.20 6.17 19.78
N LYS A 104 -11.08 6.07 18.78
CA LYS A 104 -10.70 5.85 17.37
C LYS A 104 -10.08 7.13 16.83
N VAL A 105 -8.85 7.05 16.31
CA VAL A 105 -8.09 8.22 15.83
C VAL A 105 -7.83 8.20 14.33
N SER A 106 -7.97 7.04 13.68
CA SER A 106 -7.90 6.91 12.23
C SER A 106 -8.73 5.71 11.79
N GLU A 107 -9.37 5.82 10.64
CA GLU A 107 -10.08 4.75 9.96
C GLU A 107 -9.91 4.95 8.45
N GLU A 108 -9.59 3.86 7.75
CA GLU A 108 -9.59 3.81 6.29
C GLU A 108 -11.00 3.99 5.74
N LYS A 109 -11.12 4.80 4.69
CA LYS A 109 -12.35 4.94 3.91
C LYS A 109 -12.07 4.58 2.46
N TYR A 110 -12.66 3.48 2.01
CA TYR A 110 -12.54 3.03 0.63
C TYR A 110 -13.12 4.06 -0.35
N ASP A 111 -12.40 4.31 -1.44
CA ASP A 111 -12.79 5.21 -2.51
C ASP A 111 -12.83 4.47 -3.85
N PRO A 112 -14.03 4.06 -4.32
CA PRO A 112 -14.18 3.33 -5.57
C PRO A 112 -13.84 4.18 -6.80
N GLU A 113 -14.13 5.48 -6.79
CA GLU A 113 -13.88 6.36 -7.93
C GLU A 113 -12.38 6.57 -8.14
N LEU A 114 -11.65 6.84 -7.06
CA LEU A 114 -10.20 6.97 -7.11
C LEU A 114 -9.52 5.65 -7.47
N SER A 115 -10.04 4.54 -6.94
CA SER A 115 -9.56 3.19 -7.30
C SER A 115 -9.63 2.95 -8.81
N GLN A 116 -10.77 3.25 -9.43
CA GLN A 116 -10.94 3.07 -10.87
C GLN A 116 -10.03 4.02 -11.66
N LYS A 117 -9.95 5.29 -11.28
CA LYS A 117 -9.06 6.28 -11.93
C LYS A 117 -7.60 5.82 -11.93
N ILE A 118 -7.11 5.30 -10.81
CA ILE A 118 -5.74 4.78 -10.72
C ILE A 118 -5.58 3.56 -11.65
N LEU A 119 -6.52 2.62 -11.64
CA LEU A 119 -6.48 1.46 -12.53
C LEU A 119 -6.41 1.88 -14.01
N ASP A 120 -7.24 2.83 -14.42
CA ASP A 120 -7.27 3.33 -15.81
C ASP A 120 -5.92 3.96 -16.18
N ILE A 121 -5.32 4.76 -15.30
CA ILE A 121 -3.99 5.36 -15.53
C ILE A 121 -2.92 4.27 -15.69
N LEU A 122 -2.95 3.24 -14.85
CA LEU A 122 -1.98 2.15 -14.91
C LEU A 122 -2.12 1.34 -16.21
N GLN A 123 -3.35 1.15 -16.70
CA GLN A 123 -3.62 0.44 -17.96
C GLN A 123 -3.31 1.28 -19.21
N LEU A 124 -3.53 2.59 -19.18
CA LEU A 124 -3.20 3.50 -20.29
C LEU A 124 -1.68 3.68 -20.48
N GLY A 125 -0.89 3.41 -19.43
CA GLY A 125 0.58 3.43 -19.48
C GLY A 125 1.23 2.12 -19.97
N GLU A 126 0.45 1.06 -20.16
CA GLU A 126 0.89 -0.21 -20.77
C GLU A 126 1.10 -0.06 -22.29
#